data_AF-A0A5R8Q935-F1
#
_entry.id   AF-A0A5R8Q935-F1
#
_cell.length_a   1.000
_cell.length_b   1.000
_cell.length_c   1.000
_cell.angle_alpha   90.00
_cell.angle_beta   90.00
_cell.angle_gamma   90.00
#
_symmetry.space_group_name_H-M   'P 1'
#
loop_
_entity.id
_entity.type
_entity.pdbx_description
1 polymer ?
#
loop_
_entity_poly.entity_id
_entity_poly.type
_entity_poly.pdbx_seq_one_letter_code
_entity_poly.pdbx_strand_id
1 'polypeptide(L)'
;MRSFLIVTICAAMCLSARADDGSDSARRLLFETFDKPESRLFVDAVIVEGDVAVADWRQGELGGRAFLTRKSDVWSIALCGGDALKDSATLERLGLSKATAEALSRRLATEEKRLPPDVVERFSKFDGMAAVEADGSHSSLDPHHKPLP
;
A
#
# COMPACT_ATOMS: atom_id res chain seq x y z
N MET A 1 12.41 45.92 -45.71
CA MET A 1 13.50 45.06 -45.19
C MET A 1 13.69 45.43 -43.72
N ARG A 2 13.53 44.60 -42.69
CA ARG A 2 13.34 43.15 -42.51
C ARG A 2 12.58 42.99 -41.18
N SER A 3 11.59 42.09 -41.15
CA SER A 3 10.98 41.56 -39.93
C SER A 3 12.03 41.03 -38.96
N PHE A 4 11.83 41.24 -37.67
CA PHE A 4 12.18 40.25 -36.66
C PHE A 4 11.11 40.24 -35.57
N LEU A 5 10.19 39.29 -35.72
CA LEU A 5 9.23 38.86 -34.71
C LEU A 5 10.01 37.94 -33.76
N ILE A 6 10.35 38.41 -32.55
CA ILE A 6 10.87 37.53 -31.50
C ILE A 6 9.65 37.01 -30.72
N VAL A 7 9.23 35.80 -31.09
CA VAL A 7 8.25 35.01 -30.34
C VAL A 7 8.98 34.44 -29.13
N THR A 8 8.80 35.06 -27.97
CA THR A 8 9.26 34.50 -26.69
C THR A 8 8.26 33.43 -26.25
N ILE A 9 8.55 32.17 -26.55
CA ILE A 9 7.87 31.01 -25.96
C ILE A 9 8.29 30.96 -24.50
N CYS A 10 7.48 31.54 -23.60
CA CYS A 10 7.49 31.14 -22.20
C CYS A 10 6.86 29.74 -22.13
N ALA A 11 7.71 28.72 -22.22
CA ALA A 11 7.32 27.37 -21.85
C ALA A 11 6.91 27.40 -20.38
N ALA A 12 5.60 27.41 -20.13
CA ALA A 12 5.05 27.04 -18.85
C ALA A 12 5.39 25.56 -18.63
N MET A 13 6.56 25.33 -18.02
CA MET A 13 6.85 24.09 -17.34
C MET A 13 5.80 23.96 -16.22
N CYS A 14 4.66 23.35 -16.53
CA CYS A 14 3.88 22.66 -15.51
C CYS A 14 4.74 21.50 -15.03
N LEU A 15 5.68 21.81 -14.15
CA LEU A 15 6.23 20.85 -13.22
C LEU A 15 5.06 20.46 -12.31
N SER A 16 4.23 19.53 -12.76
CA SER A 16 3.48 18.70 -11.82
C SER A 16 4.52 17.92 -11.04
N ALA A 17 5.06 18.54 -9.99
CA ALA A 17 5.30 17.83 -8.76
C ALA A 17 3.97 17.12 -8.51
N ARG A 18 3.91 15.80 -8.75
CA ARG A 18 2.79 15.01 -8.29
C ARG A 18 2.66 15.39 -6.82
N ALA A 19 1.58 16.07 -6.46
CA ALA A 19 1.18 16.11 -5.06
C ALA A 19 1.21 14.64 -4.65
N ASP A 20 2.07 14.30 -3.69
CA ASP A 20 2.08 12.97 -3.10
C ASP A 20 0.62 12.66 -2.76
N ASP A 21 0.01 11.72 -3.48
CA ASP A 21 -1.39 11.33 -3.26
C ASP A 21 -1.56 10.68 -1.88
N GLY A 22 -0.45 10.51 -1.16
CA GLY A 22 -0.28 9.86 0.11
C GLY A 22 0.61 8.62 -0.02
N SER A 23 1.07 8.28 -1.22
CA SER A 23 1.89 7.11 -1.48
C SER A 23 3.24 7.15 -0.75
N ASP A 24 3.95 8.29 -0.76
CA ASP A 24 5.21 8.42 -0.03
C ASP A 24 4.97 8.39 1.49
N SER A 25 3.88 9.02 1.94
CA SER A 25 3.47 9.01 3.35
C SER A 25 3.10 7.60 3.84
N ALA A 26 2.33 6.85 3.07
CA ALA A 26 1.98 5.46 3.36
C ALA A 26 3.22 4.57 3.32
N ARG A 27 4.08 4.72 2.31
CA ARG A 27 5.36 4.01 2.22
C ARG A 27 6.22 4.26 3.45
N ARG A 28 6.37 5.53 3.83
CA ARG A 28 7.14 5.93 5.02
C ARG A 28 6.59 5.28 6.28
N LEU A 29 5.27 5.26 6.47
CA LEU A 29 4.63 4.59 7.61
C LEU A 29 4.99 3.09 7.66
N LEU A 30 4.99 2.38 6.52
CA LEU A 30 5.43 0.99 6.50
C LEU A 30 6.89 0.83 6.95
N PHE A 31 7.80 1.69 6.46
CA PHE A 31 9.20 1.66 6.88
C PHE A 31 9.37 1.95 8.38
N GLU A 32 8.69 2.97 8.89
CA GLU A 32 8.74 3.34 10.31
C GLU A 32 8.18 2.24 11.21
N THR A 33 7.20 1.47 10.73
CA THR A 33 6.54 0.41 11.52
C THR A 33 7.27 -0.93 11.44
N PHE A 34 7.78 -1.32 10.26
CA PHE A 34 8.25 -2.70 10.03
C PHE A 34 9.74 -2.83 9.70
N ASP A 35 10.45 -1.79 9.24
CA ASP A 35 11.86 -1.93 8.83
C ASP A 35 12.76 -2.27 10.03
N LYS A 36 13.66 -3.24 9.83
CA LYS A 36 14.61 -3.71 10.85
C LYS A 36 16.00 -3.82 10.23
N PRO A 37 17.09 -3.42 10.92
CA PRO A 37 18.44 -3.51 10.37
C PRO A 37 18.83 -4.92 9.92
N GLU A 38 18.40 -5.94 10.67
CA GLU A 38 18.72 -7.35 10.45
C GLU A 38 17.91 -7.98 9.31
N SER A 39 16.78 -7.36 8.97
CA SER A 39 15.92 -7.79 7.86
C SER A 39 15.26 -6.57 7.25
N ARG A 40 15.83 -6.07 6.15
CA ARG A 40 15.36 -4.83 5.53
C ARG A 40 13.98 -5.02 4.89
N LEU A 41 13.11 -4.05 5.11
CA LEU A 41 11.80 -3.96 4.46
C LEU A 41 11.97 -3.51 3.01
N PHE A 42 11.22 -4.17 2.13
CA PHE A 42 10.97 -3.70 0.78
C PHE A 42 9.48 -3.42 0.66
N VAL A 43 9.15 -2.27 0.06
CA VAL A 43 7.79 -1.91 -0.33
C VAL A 43 7.80 -1.82 -1.85
N ASP A 44 7.05 -2.68 -2.52
CA ASP A 44 7.09 -2.85 -3.97
C ASP A 44 6.03 -1.96 -4.66
N ALA A 45 4.73 -2.25 -4.50
CA ALA A 45 3.64 -1.39 -4.97
C ALA A 45 2.98 -0.62 -3.81
N VAL A 46 2.53 0.62 -4.07
CA VAL A 46 1.66 1.40 -3.19
C VAL A 46 0.58 2.04 -4.03
N ILE A 47 -0.68 1.65 -3.81
CA ILE A 47 -1.84 2.16 -4.52
C ILE A 47 -2.70 2.97 -3.56
N VAL A 48 -2.84 4.25 -3.82
CA VAL A 48 -3.72 5.14 -3.04
C VAL A 48 -4.98 5.46 -3.83
N GLU A 49 -6.13 5.39 -3.16
CA GLU A 49 -7.44 5.80 -3.65
C GLU A 49 -8.14 6.67 -2.60
N GLY A 50 -8.01 7.99 -2.71
CA GLY A 50 -8.53 8.91 -1.70
C GLY A 50 -7.85 8.69 -0.35
N ASP A 51 -8.63 8.33 0.67
CA ASP A 51 -8.17 8.12 2.05
C ASP A 51 -7.85 6.67 2.40
N VAL A 52 -7.64 5.81 1.40
CA VAL A 52 -7.27 4.42 1.60
C VAL A 52 -6.12 4.03 0.69
N ALA A 53 -5.33 3.04 1.11
CA ALA A 53 -4.25 2.50 0.30
C ALA A 53 -4.06 0.99 0.50
N VAL A 54 -3.50 0.34 -0.51
CA VAL A 54 -2.94 -1.02 -0.40
C VAL A 54 -1.48 -0.96 -0.81
N ALA A 55 -0.60 -1.53 0.01
CA ALA A 55 0.84 -1.59 -0.24
C ALA A 55 1.38 -3.02 -0.16
N ASP A 56 2.13 -3.45 -1.16
CA ASP A 56 2.87 -4.71 -1.15
C ASP A 56 4.17 -4.53 -0.37
N TRP A 57 4.46 -5.46 0.53
CA TRP A 57 5.69 -5.43 1.33
C TRP A 57 6.31 -6.82 1.47
N ARG A 58 7.62 -6.85 1.68
CA ARG A 58 8.36 -8.08 1.99
C ARG A 58 9.58 -7.80 2.86
N GLN A 59 9.92 -8.75 3.71
CA GLN A 59 11.04 -8.71 4.64
C GLN A 59 11.56 -10.13 4.86
N GLY A 60 12.77 -10.41 4.38
CA GLY A 60 13.32 -11.77 4.33
C GLY A 60 12.45 -12.70 3.47
N GLU A 61 11.99 -13.80 4.07
CA GLU A 61 11.11 -14.79 3.41
C GLU A 61 9.61 -14.47 3.58
N LEU A 62 9.27 -13.46 4.38
CA LEU A 62 7.89 -13.01 4.60
C LEU A 62 7.52 -11.90 3.62
N GLY A 63 6.24 -11.81 3.29
CA GLY A 63 5.67 -10.70 2.55
C GLY A 63 4.16 -10.77 2.50
N GLY A 64 3.52 -9.65 2.20
CA GLY A 64 2.08 -9.54 2.18
C GLY A 64 1.64 -8.19 1.64
N ARG A 65 0.37 -7.88 1.91
CA ARG A 65 -0.26 -6.61 1.59
C ARG A 65 -0.65 -5.93 2.89
N ALA A 66 -0.40 -4.63 2.99
CA ALA A 66 -0.90 -3.78 4.05
C ALA A 66 -2.06 -2.96 3.50
N PHE A 67 -3.20 -2.98 4.19
CA PHE A 67 -4.30 -2.06 3.94
C PHE A 67 -4.18 -0.90 4.92
N LEU A 68 -4.19 0.33 4.38
CA LEU A 68 -3.99 1.55 5.14
C LEU A 68 -5.19 2.48 4.98
N THR A 69 -5.47 3.25 6.03
CA THR A 69 -6.50 4.29 6.01
C THR A 69 -5.92 5.61 6.48
N ARG A 70 -6.44 6.72 5.92
CA ARG A 70 -6.10 8.08 6.27
C ARG A 70 -7.29 8.73 6.96
N LYS A 71 -7.07 9.34 8.12
CA LYS A 71 -8.06 10.17 8.80
C LYS A 71 -7.41 11.43 9.29
N SER A 72 -7.97 12.59 8.94
CA SER A 72 -7.42 13.90 9.33
C SER A 72 -5.93 14.02 8.98
N ASP A 73 -5.58 13.64 7.74
CA ASP A 73 -4.21 13.63 7.20
C ASP A 73 -3.21 12.68 7.88
N VAL A 74 -3.67 11.83 8.81
CA VAL A 74 -2.83 10.81 9.46
C VAL A 74 -3.11 9.44 8.86
N TRP A 75 -2.08 8.82 8.30
CA TRP A 75 -2.12 7.44 7.84
C TRP A 75 -1.97 6.46 9.00
N SER A 76 -2.65 5.32 8.90
CA SER A 76 -2.53 4.20 9.83
C SER A 76 -2.61 2.88 9.06
N ILE A 77 -1.89 1.87 9.54
CA ILE A 77 -1.98 0.50 9.01
C ILE A 77 -3.18 -0.16 9.66
N ALA A 78 -4.25 -0.41 8.89
CA ALA A 78 -5.47 -0.98 9.42
C ALA A 78 -5.37 -2.50 9.60
N LEU A 79 -4.75 -3.20 8.64
CA LEU A 79 -4.41 -4.62 8.74
C LEU A 79 -3.37 -5.05 7.70
N CYS A 80 -2.68 -6.15 7.96
CA CYS A 80 -1.87 -6.86 6.98
C CYS A 80 -2.50 -8.21 6.63
N GLY A 81 -2.42 -8.62 5.37
CA GLY A 81 -2.98 -9.87 4.88
C GLY A 81 -2.35 -10.30 3.55
N GLY A 82 -2.72 -11.51 3.09
CA GLY A 82 -2.28 -12.05 1.79
C GLY A 82 -3.22 -11.67 0.64
N ASP A 83 -3.65 -12.66 -0.13
CA ASP A 83 -4.45 -12.45 -1.36
C ASP A 83 -5.85 -11.91 -1.10
N ALA A 84 -6.37 -12.02 0.12
CA ALA A 84 -7.65 -11.43 0.49
C ALA A 84 -7.69 -9.91 0.23
N LEU A 85 -6.56 -9.21 0.36
CA LEU A 85 -6.48 -7.76 0.08
C LEU A 85 -6.43 -7.40 -1.41
N LYS A 86 -6.36 -8.38 -2.31
CA LYS A 86 -6.51 -8.19 -3.76
C LYS A 86 -7.98 -8.21 -4.18
N ASP A 87 -8.83 -8.87 -3.41
CA ASP A 87 -10.23 -9.10 -3.75
C ASP A 87 -11.08 -7.88 -3.41
N SER A 88 -11.75 -7.31 -4.41
CA SER A 88 -12.60 -6.13 -4.21
C SER A 88 -13.75 -6.43 -3.24
N ALA A 89 -14.32 -7.64 -3.25
CA ALA A 89 -15.40 -7.99 -2.33
C ALA A 89 -14.92 -8.01 -0.87
N THR A 90 -13.67 -8.38 -0.63
CA THR A 90 -13.04 -8.29 0.69
C THR A 90 -12.84 -6.84 1.11
N LEU A 91 -12.32 -6.00 0.21
CA LEU A 91 -12.18 -4.56 0.45
C LEU A 91 -13.52 -3.87 0.74
N GLU A 92 -14.60 -4.27 0.07
CA GLU A 92 -15.97 -3.80 0.39
C GLU A 92 -16.41 -4.21 1.80
N ARG A 93 -16.10 -5.44 2.24
CA ARG A 93 -16.36 -5.88 3.63
C ARG A 93 -15.55 -5.11 4.67
N LEU A 94 -14.42 -4.52 4.28
CA LEU A 94 -13.65 -3.58 5.11
C LEU A 94 -14.24 -2.16 5.15
N GLY A 95 -15.38 -1.94 4.48
CA GLY A 95 -16.12 -0.68 4.52
C GLY A 95 -15.87 0.24 3.33
N LEU A 96 -15.15 -0.21 2.30
CA LEU A 96 -14.96 0.58 1.09
C LEU A 96 -16.23 0.61 0.23
N SER A 97 -16.41 1.71 -0.50
CA SER A 97 -17.37 1.71 -1.60
C SER A 97 -16.93 0.73 -2.68
N LYS A 98 -17.88 0.11 -3.37
CA LYS A 98 -17.62 -0.78 -4.50
C LYS A 98 -16.67 -0.17 -5.54
N ALA A 99 -16.88 1.09 -5.91
CA ALA A 99 -16.04 1.78 -6.89
C ALA A 99 -14.58 1.89 -6.44
N THR A 100 -14.35 2.27 -5.17
CA THR A 100 -13.01 2.37 -4.58
C THR A 100 -12.34 1.00 -4.46
N ALA A 101 -13.07 -0.01 -3.98
CA ALA A 101 -12.57 -1.37 -3.84
C ALA A 101 -12.14 -1.98 -5.17
N GLU A 102 -12.96 -1.82 -6.21
CA GLU A 102 -12.62 -2.26 -7.56
C GLU A 102 -11.43 -1.49 -8.15
N ALA A 103 -11.33 -0.19 -7.90
CA ALA A 103 -10.22 0.63 -8.38
C ALA A 103 -8.88 0.19 -7.76
N LEU A 104 -8.84 0.02 -6.43
CA LEU A 104 -7.68 -0.52 -5.72
C LEU A 104 -7.27 -1.89 -6.26
N SER A 105 -8.22 -2.83 -6.33
CA SER A 105 -7.97 -4.20 -6.81
C SER A 105 -7.38 -4.22 -8.21
N ARG A 106 -7.99 -3.50 -9.17
CA ARG A 106 -7.52 -3.45 -10.55
C ARG A 106 -6.14 -2.80 -10.68
N ARG A 107 -5.90 -1.69 -9.96
CA ARG A 107 -4.62 -0.98 -10.01
C ARG A 107 -3.50 -1.81 -9.39
N LEU A 108 -3.75 -2.44 -8.23
CA LEU A 108 -2.80 -3.34 -7.59
C LEU A 108 -2.43 -4.50 -8.50
N ALA A 109 -3.44 -5.18 -9.09
CA ALA A 109 -3.20 -6.25 -10.04
C ALA A 109 -2.43 -5.80 -11.30
N THR A 110 -2.50 -4.51 -11.67
CA THR A 110 -1.73 -3.95 -12.79
C THR A 110 -0.26 -3.72 -12.41
N GLU A 111 0.01 -3.25 -11.20
CA GLU A 111 1.38 -3.07 -10.70
C GLU A 111 2.06 -4.41 -10.41
N GLU A 112 1.36 -5.37 -9.79
CA GLU A 112 1.93 -6.69 -9.48
C GLU A 112 2.34 -7.46 -10.74
N LYS A 113 1.65 -7.27 -11.88
CA LYS A 113 2.05 -7.87 -13.17
C LYS A 113 3.42 -7.43 -13.66
N ARG A 114 3.96 -6.32 -13.14
CA ARG A 114 5.30 -5.80 -13.47
C ARG A 114 6.38 -6.38 -12.57
N LEU A 115 6.00 -7.09 -11.50
CA LEU A 115 6.92 -7.70 -10.56
C LEU A 115 7.26 -9.14 -11.00
N PRO A 116 8.45 -9.64 -10.62
CA PRO A 116 8.78 -11.05 -10.81
C PRO A 116 7.74 -11.97 -10.15
N PRO A 117 7.37 -13.10 -10.77
CA PRO A 117 6.34 -14.00 -10.22
C PRO A 117 6.68 -14.53 -8.82
N ASP A 118 7.96 -14.79 -8.54
CA ASP A 118 8.43 -15.24 -7.23
C ASP A 118 8.28 -14.16 -6.15
N VAL A 119 8.31 -12.88 -6.51
CA VAL A 119 8.03 -11.76 -5.60
C VAL A 119 6.53 -11.70 -5.31
N VAL A 120 5.68 -11.80 -6.33
CA VAL A 120 4.21 -11.80 -6.14
C VAL A 120 3.75 -12.99 -5.30
N GLU A 121 4.34 -14.17 -5.52
CA GLU A 121 4.03 -15.38 -4.74
C GLU A 121 4.37 -15.19 -3.26
N ARG A 122 5.44 -14.45 -2.91
CA ARG A 122 5.76 -14.14 -1.51
C ARG A 122 4.65 -13.37 -0.82
N PHE A 123 3.98 -12.44 -1.51
CA PHE A 123 2.86 -11.69 -0.92
C PHE A 123 1.65 -12.60 -0.60
N SER A 124 1.52 -13.72 -1.30
CA SER A 124 0.48 -14.73 -1.07
C SER A 124 0.84 -15.72 0.04
N LYS A 125 2.11 -15.80 0.45
CA LYS A 125 2.59 -16.74 1.50
C LYS A 125 2.19 -16.34 2.92
N PHE A 126 1.71 -15.12 3.12
CA PHE A 126 1.15 -14.72 4.41
C PHE A 126 -0.27 -15.25 4.57
N ASP A 127 -0.38 -16.41 5.24
CA ASP A 127 -1.64 -17.12 5.52
C ASP A 127 -2.30 -16.71 6.85
N GLY A 128 -1.87 -15.57 7.42
CA GLY A 128 -2.38 -15.01 8.68
C GLY A 128 -3.05 -13.64 8.49
N MET A 129 -3.87 -13.24 9.46
CA MET A 129 -4.24 -11.83 9.70
C MET A 129 -3.60 -11.45 11.03
N ALA A 130 -2.47 -10.74 11.00
CA ALA A 130 -1.85 -10.20 12.21
C ALA A 130 -2.34 -8.76 12.40
N ALA A 131 -3.07 -8.51 13.48
CA ALA A 131 -3.27 -7.15 13.95
C ALA A 131 -1.88 -6.61 14.36
N VAL A 132 -1.54 -5.44 13.83
CA VAL A 132 -0.33 -4.73 14.20
C VAL A 132 -0.75 -3.75 15.29
N GLU A 133 -0.35 -4.02 16.51
CA GLU A 133 -0.48 -3.04 17.59
C GLU A 133 0.46 -1.87 17.30
N ALA A 134 0.17 -0.69 17.86
CA ALA A 134 0.87 0.57 17.55
C ALA A 134 2.41 0.54 17.83
N ASP A 135 2.92 -0.53 18.44
CA ASP A 135 4.33 -0.79 18.73
C ASP A 135 5.04 -1.71 17.70
N GLY A 136 4.34 -2.16 16.65
CA GLY A 136 4.90 -3.06 15.64
C GLY A 136 4.95 -4.54 16.07
N SER A 137 4.29 -4.91 17.17
CA SER A 137 4.15 -6.31 17.61
C SER A 137 3.00 -7.02 16.88
N HIS A 138 3.23 -8.28 16.49
CA HIS A 138 2.22 -9.12 15.85
C HIS A 138 1.55 -10.02 16.90
N SER A 139 0.29 -9.77 17.23
CA SER A 139 -0.53 -10.76 17.95
C SER A 139 -1.20 -11.70 16.94
N SER A 140 -0.83 -12.98 17.00
CA SER A 140 -1.55 -14.05 16.30
C SER A 140 -2.97 -14.15 16.89
N LEU A 141 -4.00 -13.92 16.08
CA LEU A 141 -5.38 -14.25 16.46
C LEU A 141 -5.58 -15.75 16.29
N ASP A 142 -5.11 -16.52 17.28
CA ASP A 142 -5.32 -17.96 17.37
C ASP A 142 -6.79 -18.24 17.75
N PRO A 143 -7.60 -18.91 16.91
CA PRO A 143 -9.02 -19.14 17.20
C PRO A 143 -9.28 -20.26 18.23
N HIS A 144 -8.23 -20.82 18.86
CA HIS A 144 -8.34 -21.97 19.76
C HIS A 144 -8.08 -21.72 21.24
N HIS A 145 -8.06 -20.47 21.71
CA HIS A 145 -7.94 -20.24 23.15
C HIS A 145 -9.27 -20.55 23.89
N LYS A 146 -9.42 -21.80 24.32
CA LYS A 146 -10.39 -22.16 25.36
C LYS A 146 -9.97 -21.45 26.66
N PRO A 147 -10.84 -20.62 27.28
CA PRO A 147 -10.54 -20.08 28.59
C PRO A 147 -10.55 -21.25 29.59
N LEU A 148 -9.46 -21.42 30.31
CA LEU A 148 -9.42 -22.24 31.53
C LEU A 148 -9.69 -21.33 32.73
N PRO A 149 -10.34 -21.87 33.79
CA PRO A 149 -11.16 -21.13 34.76
C PRO A 149 -10.39 -20.15 35.65
#